data_AF-A0A9W8YHK1-F1
#
_entry.id   AF-A0A9W8YHK1-F1
#
_cell.length_a   1.000
_cell.length_b   1.000
_cell.length_c   1.000
_cell.angle_alpha   90.00
_cell.angle_beta   90.00
_cell.angle_gamma   90.00
#
_symmetry.space_group_name_H-M   'P 1'
#
loop_
_entity.id
_entity.type
_entity.pdbx_description
1 polymer ?
#
loop_
_entity_poly.entity_id
_entity_poly.type
_entity_poly.pdbx_seq_one_letter_code
_entity_poly.pdbx_strand_id
1 'polypeptide(L)'
;MIGDTTENLLDFSDPVNNQINQVHQDTTFATLSIGGNDILFTKILKVCVFGITGQSNAKACAEKQAESRAQMYSKDFHGRYYKVLDQLITQKFEWTPDTHDTSVIYQTGYIQFFDDFTTQCDDVKFIPVVPFAPKITQDLRRALNLIVHQLNEVLQYWIDLRNDPVTKFLSRKGEMQTFVSPIHWVDMDWRYMDHRFCRDGVKEPNRDDEETWIFHAPAMPLIESQMQNETYLNLIAERYPITWQPGRPDEPGYNDAGVADPDERPFDPNDPIQVLASEKTVRTFHPKPAGFAAEAEELKAALY
;
A
#
# COMPACT_ATOMS: atom_id res chain seq x y z
N MET A 1 -0.63 3.63 11.85
CA MET A 1 0.51 4.48 11.46
C MET A 1 0.92 4.12 10.03
N ILE A 2 1.93 4.78 9.51
CA ILE A 2 2.20 4.92 8.08
C ILE A 2 3.60 4.40 7.83
N GLY A 3 3.78 3.52 6.86
CA GLY A 3 5.09 2.94 6.60
C GLY A 3 5.47 1.82 7.56
N ASP A 4 4.54 1.37 8.41
CA ASP A 4 4.79 0.30 9.37
C ASP A 4 5.25 -0.97 8.68
N THR A 5 6.22 -1.60 9.31
CA THR A 5 6.77 -2.92 8.99
C THR A 5 6.41 -3.91 10.08
N THR A 6 6.62 -5.19 9.83
CA THR A 6 6.46 -6.22 10.88
C THR A 6 7.37 -5.98 12.09
N GLU A 7 8.50 -5.26 11.93
CA GLU A 7 9.35 -4.86 13.05
C GLU A 7 8.66 -3.84 13.97
N ASN A 8 7.98 -2.84 13.41
CA ASN A 8 7.24 -1.85 14.19
C ASN A 8 6.12 -2.49 15.01
N LEU A 9 5.43 -3.48 14.43
CA LEU A 9 4.39 -4.24 15.13
C LEU A 9 4.96 -5.09 16.29
N LEU A 10 6.22 -5.51 16.21
CA LEU A 10 6.90 -6.31 17.24
C LEU A 10 7.71 -5.46 18.22
N ASP A 11 7.80 -4.16 18.01
CA ASP A 11 8.47 -3.25 18.94
C ASP A 11 7.52 -2.86 20.08
N PHE A 12 7.57 -3.64 21.16
CA PHE A 12 6.80 -3.36 22.37
C PHE A 12 7.44 -2.30 23.28
N SER A 13 8.60 -1.75 22.91
CA SER A 13 9.25 -0.68 23.68
C SER A 13 8.60 0.69 23.48
N ASP A 14 7.84 0.86 22.39
CA ASP A 14 6.95 1.99 22.15
C ASP A 14 5.48 1.56 22.28
N PRO A 15 4.95 1.41 23.50
CA PRO A 15 3.61 0.89 23.69
C PRO A 15 2.50 1.82 23.17
N VAL A 16 2.80 3.11 23.00
CA VAL A 16 1.85 4.11 22.49
C VAL A 16 1.66 3.94 20.99
N ASN A 17 2.76 3.70 20.27
CA ASN A 17 2.76 3.52 18.83
C ASN A 17 2.83 2.04 18.41
N ASN A 18 2.62 1.08 19.30
CA ASN A 18 2.54 -0.32 18.89
C ASN A 18 1.08 -0.68 18.52
N GLN A 19 0.81 -0.96 17.25
CA GLN A 19 -0.57 -1.25 16.79
C GLN A 19 -1.13 -2.55 17.39
N ILE A 20 -0.30 -3.56 17.66
CA ILE A 20 -0.74 -4.82 18.26
C ILE A 20 -1.25 -4.58 19.69
N ASN A 21 -0.74 -3.57 20.40
CA ASN A 21 -1.23 -3.22 21.75
C ASN A 21 -2.64 -2.64 21.78
N GLN A 22 -3.19 -2.24 20.63
CA GLN A 22 -4.58 -1.80 20.52
C GLN A 22 -5.56 -2.98 20.41
N VAL A 23 -5.04 -4.21 20.26
CA VAL A 23 -5.86 -5.44 20.33
C VAL A 23 -5.96 -5.87 21.79
N HIS A 24 -7.19 -5.93 22.28
CA HIS A 24 -7.54 -6.30 23.65
C HIS A 24 -8.24 -7.66 23.69
N GLN A 25 -8.35 -8.28 24.86
CA GLN A 25 -8.96 -9.61 25.03
C GLN A 25 -10.45 -9.65 24.64
N ASP A 26 -11.16 -8.52 24.67
CA ASP A 26 -12.55 -8.38 24.22
C ASP A 26 -12.67 -8.03 22.73
N THR A 27 -11.55 -7.86 22.02
CA THR A 27 -11.54 -7.68 20.58
C THR A 27 -11.94 -8.99 19.90
N THR A 28 -13.04 -8.96 19.16
CA THR A 28 -13.56 -10.13 18.45
C THR A 28 -13.16 -10.17 16.97
N PHE A 29 -12.61 -9.07 16.46
CA PHE A 29 -12.30 -8.88 15.05
C PHE A 29 -11.18 -7.85 14.87
N ALA A 30 -10.23 -8.15 13.98
CA ALA A 30 -9.26 -7.19 13.46
C ALA A 30 -8.97 -7.45 11.98
N THR A 31 -8.69 -6.38 11.24
CA THR A 31 -8.10 -6.46 9.90
C THR A 31 -6.60 -6.22 9.97
N LEU A 32 -5.82 -6.94 9.17
CA LEU A 32 -4.37 -6.78 9.10
C LEU A 32 -3.92 -6.58 7.65
N SER A 33 -3.13 -5.54 7.40
CA SER A 33 -2.37 -5.34 6.17
C SER A 33 -0.95 -4.97 6.57
N ILE A 34 -0.01 -5.88 6.38
CA ILE A 34 1.39 -5.70 6.75
C ILE A 34 2.29 -6.52 5.82
N GLY A 35 3.52 -6.05 5.60
CA GLY A 35 4.52 -6.71 4.76
C GLY A 35 4.96 -5.89 3.54
N GLY A 36 4.11 -5.01 3.01
CA GLY A 36 4.44 -4.19 1.83
C GLY A 36 5.65 -3.27 2.04
N ASN A 37 5.76 -2.66 3.23
CA ASN A 37 6.91 -1.81 3.58
C ASN A 37 8.16 -2.63 3.89
N ASP A 38 8.02 -3.83 4.46
CA ASP A 38 9.13 -4.75 4.72
C ASP A 38 9.88 -5.11 3.43
N ILE A 39 9.15 -5.24 2.32
CA ILE A 39 9.74 -5.52 0.99
C ILE A 39 10.10 -4.25 0.20
N LEU A 40 10.08 -3.09 0.83
CA LEU A 40 10.55 -1.82 0.27
C LEU A 40 9.75 -1.33 -0.95
N PHE A 41 8.44 -1.60 -0.99
CA PHE A 41 7.60 -1.24 -2.15
C PHE A 41 7.65 0.26 -2.50
N THR A 42 7.71 1.13 -1.49
CA THR A 42 7.87 2.58 -1.70
C THR A 42 9.16 2.93 -2.46
N LYS A 43 10.26 2.19 -2.26
CA LYS A 43 11.51 2.40 -3.02
C LYS A 43 11.34 1.99 -4.49
N ILE A 44 10.58 0.93 -4.76
CA ILE A 44 10.22 0.53 -6.12
C ILE A 44 9.44 1.66 -6.79
N LEU A 45 8.38 2.18 -6.17
CA LEU A 45 7.58 3.25 -6.76
C LEU A 45 8.41 4.50 -7.10
N LYS A 46 9.27 4.94 -6.17
CA LYS A 46 10.15 6.11 -6.37
C LYS A 46 11.06 5.98 -7.60
N VAL A 47 11.61 4.79 -7.85
CA VAL A 47 12.60 4.55 -8.90
C VAL A 47 11.96 4.08 -10.21
N CYS A 48 11.00 3.16 -10.12
CA CYS A 48 10.40 2.48 -11.27
C CYS A 48 9.20 3.22 -11.86
N VAL A 49 8.45 3.99 -11.08
CA VAL A 49 7.20 4.63 -11.56
C VAL A 49 7.39 6.13 -11.68
N PHE A 50 7.89 6.77 -10.63
CA PHE A 50 7.94 8.22 -10.55
C PHE A 50 9.25 8.82 -11.06
N GLY A 51 10.33 8.06 -10.95
CA GLY A 51 11.63 8.50 -11.38
C GLY A 51 12.15 9.72 -10.63
N ILE A 52 11.74 9.92 -9.38
CA ILE A 52 12.11 11.11 -8.58
C ILE A 52 13.48 10.99 -7.91
N THR A 53 14.22 9.93 -8.21
CA THR A 53 15.63 9.82 -7.83
C THR A 53 16.47 10.04 -9.09
N GLY A 54 17.57 10.81 -9.00
CA GLY A 54 18.46 11.13 -10.14
C GLY A 54 19.11 9.91 -10.83
N GLN A 55 18.84 8.70 -10.33
CA GLN A 55 19.35 7.42 -10.81
C GLN A 55 18.27 6.53 -11.45
N SER A 56 17.06 7.07 -11.67
CA SER A 56 15.94 6.29 -12.16
C SER A 56 16.11 5.88 -13.62
N ASN A 57 16.56 4.65 -13.82
CA ASN A 57 16.71 4.02 -15.13
C ASN A 57 16.32 2.53 -15.03
N ALA A 58 16.28 1.83 -16.16
CA ALA A 58 15.88 0.42 -16.21
C ALA A 58 16.73 -0.47 -15.29
N LYS A 59 18.04 -0.21 -15.20
CA LYS A 59 18.96 -0.96 -14.32
C LYS A 59 18.63 -0.71 -12.85
N ALA A 60 18.50 0.54 -12.43
CA ALA A 60 18.17 0.89 -11.05
C ALA A 60 16.79 0.35 -10.63
N CYS A 61 15.81 0.38 -11.54
CA CYS A 61 14.51 -0.24 -11.29
C CYS A 61 14.64 -1.76 -11.09
N ALA A 62 15.36 -2.46 -11.98
CA ALA A 62 15.61 -3.90 -11.84
C ALA A 62 16.33 -4.25 -10.53
N GLU A 63 17.30 -3.43 -10.11
CA GLU A 63 17.99 -3.58 -8.81
C GLU A 63 17.02 -3.44 -7.64
N LYS A 64 16.10 -2.45 -7.66
CA LYS A 64 15.08 -2.30 -6.60
C LYS A 64 14.07 -3.43 -6.57
N GLN A 65 13.66 -3.94 -7.72
CA GLN A 65 12.82 -5.13 -7.77
C GLN A 65 13.54 -6.38 -7.21
N ALA A 66 14.84 -6.53 -7.50
CA ALA A 66 15.64 -7.61 -6.95
C ALA A 66 15.85 -7.48 -5.42
N GLU A 67 16.12 -6.27 -4.92
CA GLU A 67 16.22 -5.97 -3.49
C GLU A 67 14.92 -6.33 -2.77
N SER A 68 13.77 -5.95 -3.34
CA SER A 68 12.45 -6.27 -2.81
C SER A 68 12.19 -7.78 -2.73
N ARG A 69 12.47 -8.53 -3.81
CA ARG A 69 12.35 -9.99 -3.80
C ARG A 69 13.30 -10.65 -2.80
N ALA A 70 14.53 -10.13 -2.65
CA ALA A 70 15.47 -10.64 -1.66
C ALA A 70 14.96 -10.45 -0.23
N GLN A 71 14.33 -9.31 0.08
CA GLN A 71 13.68 -9.06 1.38
C GLN A 71 12.46 -9.98 1.58
N MET A 72 11.61 -10.10 0.55
CA MET A 72 10.40 -10.92 0.56
C MET A 72 10.69 -12.38 0.89
N TYR A 73 11.77 -12.96 0.37
CA TYR A 73 12.16 -14.35 0.65
C TYR A 73 13.22 -14.49 1.75
N SER A 74 13.52 -13.40 2.48
CA SER A 74 14.50 -13.44 3.55
C SER A 74 13.98 -14.21 4.77
N LYS A 75 14.87 -14.93 5.45
CA LYS A 75 14.55 -15.59 6.72
C LYS A 75 14.12 -14.59 7.79
N ASP A 76 14.67 -13.38 7.75
CA ASP A 76 14.39 -12.35 8.73
C ASP A 76 12.96 -11.79 8.58
N PHE A 77 12.51 -11.51 7.36
CA PHE A 77 11.12 -11.12 7.11
C PHE A 77 10.15 -12.24 7.49
N HIS A 78 10.38 -13.45 7.00
CA HIS A 78 9.56 -14.62 7.33
C HIS A 78 9.43 -14.84 8.83
N GLY A 79 10.54 -14.79 9.56
CA GLY A 79 10.57 -14.95 11.01
C GLY A 79 9.83 -13.84 11.75
N ARG A 80 9.92 -12.58 11.30
CA ARG A 80 9.16 -11.46 11.89
C ARG A 80 7.67 -11.57 11.57
N TYR A 81 7.30 -11.86 10.33
CA TYR A 81 5.91 -12.03 9.95
C TYR A 81 5.24 -13.16 10.74
N TYR A 82 5.87 -14.34 10.82
CA TYR A 82 5.36 -15.44 11.64
C TYR A 82 5.20 -15.06 13.11
N LYS A 83 6.15 -14.30 13.69
CA LYS A 83 6.03 -13.79 15.06
C LYS A 83 4.85 -12.84 15.23
N VAL A 84 4.57 -11.95 14.26
CA VAL A 84 3.37 -11.09 14.31
C VAL A 84 2.11 -11.94 14.39
N LEU A 85 1.97 -12.93 13.50
CA LEU A 85 0.82 -13.83 13.50
C LEU A 85 0.70 -14.59 14.82
N ASP A 86 1.81 -15.14 15.31
CA ASP A 86 1.82 -15.90 16.56
C ASP A 86 1.48 -15.05 17.79
N GLN A 87 1.98 -13.81 17.87
CA GLN A 87 1.64 -12.87 18.93
C GLN A 87 0.16 -12.52 18.91
N LEU A 88 -0.41 -12.23 17.74
CA LEU A 88 -1.84 -11.94 17.61
C LEU A 88 -2.70 -13.14 18.06
N ILE A 89 -2.39 -14.34 17.56
CA ILE A 89 -3.16 -15.55 17.87
C ILE A 89 -3.04 -15.91 19.35
N THR A 90 -1.83 -15.97 19.90
CA THR A 90 -1.58 -16.60 21.21
C THR A 90 -1.65 -15.63 22.38
N GLN A 91 -1.30 -14.36 22.20
CA GLN A 91 -1.19 -13.39 23.29
C GLN A 91 -2.31 -12.33 23.27
N LYS A 92 -2.87 -12.02 22.10
CA LYS A 92 -3.84 -10.92 21.96
C LYS A 92 -5.26 -11.44 21.89
N PHE A 93 -5.53 -12.30 20.92
CA PHE A 93 -6.83 -12.96 20.80
C PHE A 93 -6.96 -14.19 21.68
N GLU A 94 -5.84 -14.76 22.14
CA GLU A 94 -5.81 -16.04 22.87
C GLU A 94 -6.69 -17.10 22.18
N TRP A 95 -6.63 -17.11 20.83
CA TRP A 95 -7.55 -17.87 20.02
C TRP A 95 -7.34 -19.37 20.26
N THR A 96 -8.43 -20.05 20.58
CA THR A 96 -8.47 -21.51 20.64
C THR A 96 -9.70 -22.00 19.89
N PRO A 97 -9.63 -23.18 19.28
CA PRO A 97 -10.75 -23.71 18.51
C PRO A 97 -11.89 -24.27 19.40
N ASP A 98 -11.76 -24.16 20.72
CA ASP A 98 -12.81 -24.48 21.69
C ASP A 98 -13.52 -23.22 22.20
N THR A 99 -12.85 -22.07 22.18
CA THR A 99 -13.39 -20.78 22.63
C THR A 99 -13.90 -19.89 21.51
N HIS A 100 -13.48 -20.14 20.27
CA HIS A 100 -13.87 -19.38 19.09
C HIS A 100 -14.39 -20.30 17.99
N ASP A 101 -15.52 -19.94 17.40
CA ASP A 101 -16.11 -20.62 16.25
C ASP A 101 -16.02 -19.81 14.95
N THR A 102 -15.27 -18.70 14.96
CA THR A 102 -14.97 -17.87 13.79
C THR A 102 -13.50 -17.46 13.76
N SER A 103 -13.06 -16.96 12.60
CA SER A 103 -11.80 -16.23 12.47
C SER A 103 -11.90 -14.89 13.21
N VAL A 104 -10.77 -14.42 13.73
CA VAL A 104 -10.67 -13.18 14.50
C VAL A 104 -9.76 -12.16 13.81
N ILE A 105 -8.91 -12.60 12.88
CA ILE A 105 -8.02 -11.76 12.10
C ILE A 105 -8.31 -11.97 10.61
N TYR A 106 -8.49 -10.87 9.89
CA TYR A 106 -8.72 -10.87 8.44
C TYR A 106 -7.53 -10.16 7.78
N GLN A 107 -6.57 -10.93 7.28
CA GLN A 107 -5.44 -10.39 6.55
C GLN A 107 -5.89 -10.03 5.13
N THR A 108 -5.85 -8.75 4.80
CA THR A 108 -6.14 -8.27 3.45
C THR A 108 -4.90 -8.40 2.57
N GLY A 109 -5.05 -8.96 1.38
CA GLY A 109 -4.04 -8.94 0.34
C GLY A 109 -3.79 -7.54 -0.22
N TYR A 110 -2.65 -7.38 -0.90
CA TYR A 110 -2.33 -6.17 -1.65
C TYR A 110 -2.91 -6.21 -3.05
N ILE A 111 -3.28 -5.05 -3.57
CA ILE A 111 -3.82 -4.90 -4.92
C ILE A 111 -2.71 -4.61 -5.92
N GLN A 112 -2.85 -5.13 -7.13
CA GLN A 112 -2.08 -4.71 -8.29
C GLN A 112 -2.47 -3.28 -8.66
N PHE A 113 -1.51 -2.52 -9.17
CA PHE A 113 -1.71 -1.09 -9.44
C PHE A 113 -2.04 -0.78 -10.89
N PHE A 114 -1.63 -1.66 -11.81
CA PHE A 114 -1.71 -1.41 -13.24
C PHE A 114 -2.52 -2.50 -13.92
N ASP A 115 -3.40 -2.12 -14.85
CA ASP A 115 -3.80 -3.02 -15.93
C ASP A 115 -2.56 -3.28 -16.78
N ASP A 116 -2.25 -4.53 -17.11
CA ASP A 116 -1.08 -4.94 -17.89
C ASP A 116 -1.44 -5.68 -19.20
N PHE A 117 -2.69 -5.58 -19.63
CA PHE A 117 -3.21 -6.12 -20.89
C PHE A 117 -3.19 -5.10 -22.03
N THR A 118 -3.24 -3.81 -21.71
CA THR A 118 -3.21 -2.71 -22.70
C THR A 118 -1.79 -2.32 -23.11
N THR A 119 -1.61 -1.59 -24.22
CA THR A 119 -0.32 -0.98 -24.63
C THR A 119 -0.35 0.55 -24.65
N GLN A 120 -1.52 1.18 -24.44
CA GLN A 120 -1.70 2.64 -24.53
C GLN A 120 -0.85 3.44 -23.54
N CYS A 121 -0.42 2.80 -22.44
CA CYS A 121 0.44 3.41 -21.43
C CYS A 121 1.94 3.32 -21.72
N ASP A 122 2.35 2.66 -22.80
CA ASP A 122 3.76 2.27 -22.97
C ASP A 122 4.71 3.46 -23.15
N ASP A 123 4.18 4.61 -23.57
CA ASP A 123 4.92 5.87 -23.71
C ASP A 123 4.66 6.88 -22.59
N VAL A 124 3.83 6.53 -21.59
CA VAL A 124 3.42 7.42 -20.50
C VAL A 124 4.49 7.49 -19.41
N LYS A 125 4.71 8.70 -18.87
CA LYS A 125 5.41 8.95 -17.62
C LYS A 125 4.42 9.51 -16.60
N PHE A 126 4.36 8.95 -15.39
CA PHE A 126 3.43 9.42 -14.35
C PHE A 126 3.80 10.81 -13.83
N ILE A 127 5.06 11.21 -13.99
CA ILE A 127 5.53 12.59 -13.80
C ILE A 127 6.18 13.06 -15.11
N PRO A 128 5.39 13.63 -16.06
CA PRO A 128 5.87 13.96 -17.40
C PRO A 128 7.04 14.94 -17.43
N VAL A 129 7.06 15.86 -16.47
CA VAL A 129 8.10 16.89 -16.35
C VAL A 129 9.47 16.29 -16.04
N VAL A 130 9.55 15.11 -15.39
CA VAL A 130 10.82 14.48 -15.03
C VAL A 130 11.43 13.80 -16.26
N PRO A 131 12.56 14.29 -16.79
CA PRO A 131 13.06 13.86 -18.10
C PRO A 131 13.49 12.39 -18.11
N PHE A 132 13.94 11.87 -16.97
CA PHE A 132 14.37 10.48 -16.80
C PHE A 132 13.34 9.60 -16.10
N ALA A 133 12.10 10.08 -15.88
CA ALA A 133 11.07 9.20 -15.34
C ALA A 133 10.87 8.00 -16.28
N PRO A 134 10.84 6.76 -15.75
CA PRO A 134 10.59 5.59 -16.56
C PRO A 134 9.26 5.69 -17.28
N LYS A 135 9.22 5.14 -18.49
CA LYS A 135 7.95 4.90 -19.18
C LYS A 135 7.24 3.71 -18.54
N ILE A 136 5.92 3.79 -18.42
CA ILE A 136 5.08 2.75 -17.82
C ILE A 136 4.70 1.69 -18.87
N THR A 137 5.75 1.04 -19.41
CA THR A 137 5.60 -0.03 -20.41
C THR A 137 4.80 -1.21 -19.87
N GLN A 138 4.15 -1.95 -20.76
CA GLN A 138 3.45 -3.19 -20.42
C GLN A 138 4.35 -4.15 -19.63
N ASP A 139 5.59 -4.34 -20.06
CA ASP A 139 6.56 -5.20 -19.36
C ASP A 139 6.87 -4.70 -17.95
N LEU A 140 7.00 -3.38 -17.76
CA LEU A 140 7.20 -2.82 -16.44
C LEU A 140 5.97 -3.04 -15.56
N ARG A 141 4.76 -2.82 -16.08
CA ARG A 141 3.49 -3.07 -15.36
C ARG A 141 3.39 -4.53 -14.92
N ARG A 142 3.65 -5.49 -15.82
CA ARG A 142 3.70 -6.93 -15.49
C ARG A 142 4.72 -7.23 -14.40
N ALA A 143 5.92 -6.66 -14.50
CA ALA A 143 6.98 -6.89 -13.52
C ALA A 143 6.63 -6.35 -12.13
N LEU A 144 5.96 -5.20 -12.05
CA LEU A 144 5.48 -4.60 -10.80
C LEU A 144 4.31 -5.38 -10.21
N ASN A 145 3.33 -5.74 -11.03
CA ASN A 145 2.19 -6.58 -10.63
C ASN A 145 2.64 -7.95 -10.11
N LEU A 146 3.66 -8.55 -10.74
CA LEU A 146 4.23 -9.82 -10.29
C LEU A 146 4.82 -9.72 -8.87
N ILE A 147 5.42 -8.59 -8.48
CA ILE A 147 5.92 -8.40 -7.11
C ILE A 147 4.78 -8.39 -6.10
N VAL A 148 3.65 -7.76 -6.45
CA VAL A 148 2.45 -7.76 -5.60
C VAL A 148 1.90 -9.18 -5.43
N HIS A 149 1.76 -9.92 -6.53
CA HIS A 149 1.35 -11.34 -6.49
C HIS A 149 2.27 -12.18 -5.63
N GLN A 150 3.58 -12.06 -5.83
CA GLN A 150 4.57 -12.80 -5.04
C GLN A 150 4.47 -12.47 -3.55
N LEU A 151 4.23 -11.20 -3.20
CA LEU A 151 4.02 -10.82 -1.81
C LEU A 151 2.76 -11.48 -1.24
N ASN A 152 1.63 -11.41 -1.95
CA ASN A 152 0.37 -12.01 -1.52
C ASN A 152 0.51 -13.51 -1.26
N GLU A 153 1.13 -14.23 -2.20
CA GLU A 153 1.41 -15.67 -2.07
C GLU A 153 2.28 -15.99 -0.86
N VAL A 154 3.34 -15.21 -0.61
CA VAL A 154 4.21 -15.40 0.55
C VAL A 154 3.44 -15.15 1.86
N LEU A 155 2.65 -14.09 1.94
CA LEU A 155 1.86 -13.78 3.12
C LEU A 155 0.82 -14.87 3.40
N GLN A 156 0.09 -15.30 2.37
CA GLN A 156 -0.89 -16.37 2.48
C GLN A 156 -0.25 -17.70 2.90
N TYR A 157 0.89 -18.07 2.30
CA TYR A 157 1.64 -19.27 2.69
C TYR A 157 1.97 -19.30 4.19
N TRP A 158 2.48 -18.19 4.74
CA TRP A 158 2.85 -18.12 6.16
C TRP A 158 1.63 -18.11 7.09
N ILE A 159 0.50 -17.57 6.64
CA ILE A 159 -0.78 -17.66 7.34
C ILE A 159 -1.25 -19.11 7.39
N ASP A 160 -1.27 -19.79 6.25
CA ASP A 160 -1.69 -21.19 6.17
C ASP A 160 -0.81 -22.08 7.04
N LEU A 161 0.51 -21.89 6.99
CA LEU A 161 1.46 -22.60 7.84
C LEU A 161 1.19 -22.37 9.34
N ARG A 162 0.82 -21.14 9.74
CA ARG A 162 0.51 -20.82 11.14
C ARG A 162 -0.87 -21.35 11.55
N ASN A 163 -1.83 -21.37 10.63
CA ASN A 163 -3.19 -21.85 10.85
C ASN A 163 -3.25 -23.37 10.94
N ASP A 164 -2.44 -24.10 10.17
CA ASP A 164 -2.44 -25.57 10.10
C ASP A 164 -2.53 -26.28 11.46
N PRO A 165 -1.67 -25.99 12.46
CA PRO A 165 -1.72 -26.70 13.74
C PRO A 165 -2.94 -26.38 14.62
N VAL A 166 -3.70 -25.32 14.31
CA VAL A 166 -4.79 -24.82 15.16
C VAL A 166 -6.16 -24.86 14.46
N THR A 167 -6.19 -25.12 13.16
CA THR A 167 -7.43 -25.20 12.38
C THR A 167 -8.26 -26.39 12.84
N LYS A 168 -9.57 -26.16 13.04
CA LYS A 168 -10.50 -27.21 13.47
C LYS A 168 -11.67 -27.31 12.53
N PHE A 169 -12.07 -28.55 12.27
CA PHE A 169 -13.30 -28.85 11.57
C PHE A 169 -14.48 -28.73 12.54
N LEU A 170 -15.40 -27.80 12.26
CA LEU A 170 -16.64 -27.64 12.99
C LEU A 170 -17.78 -28.31 12.21
N SER A 171 -18.48 -29.21 12.89
CA SER A 171 -19.67 -29.89 12.37
C SER A 171 -20.79 -29.75 13.39
N ARG A 172 -21.71 -28.82 13.11
CA ARG A 172 -22.90 -28.57 13.93
C ARG A 172 -24.14 -29.09 13.21
N LYS A 173 -25.05 -29.73 13.95
CA LYS A 173 -26.21 -30.40 13.38
C LYS A 173 -27.17 -29.37 12.76
N GLY A 174 -27.33 -29.41 11.44
CA GLY A 174 -28.18 -28.47 10.70
C GLY A 174 -27.45 -27.22 10.20
N GLU A 175 -26.14 -27.13 10.42
CA GLU A 175 -25.27 -26.06 9.90
C GLU A 175 -24.30 -26.62 8.86
N MET A 176 -23.74 -25.71 8.06
CA MET A 176 -22.71 -26.07 7.08
C MET A 176 -21.43 -26.51 7.80
N GLN A 177 -20.84 -27.61 7.34
CA GLN A 177 -19.53 -28.05 7.82
C GLN A 177 -18.48 -27.03 7.40
N THR A 178 -17.67 -26.55 8.34
CA THR A 178 -16.68 -25.51 8.05
C THR A 178 -15.37 -25.77 8.77
N PHE A 179 -14.26 -25.37 8.16
CA PHE A 179 -12.96 -25.30 8.82
C PHE A 179 -12.79 -23.89 9.37
N VAL A 180 -12.43 -23.78 10.63
CA VAL A 180 -12.19 -22.49 11.27
C VAL A 180 -10.73 -22.40 11.69
N SER A 181 -10.11 -21.30 11.24
CA SER A 181 -8.75 -20.89 11.58
C SER A 181 -8.79 -19.49 12.22
N PRO A 182 -7.77 -19.11 13.02
CA PRO A 182 -7.75 -17.79 13.64
C PRO A 182 -7.62 -16.65 12.63
N ILE A 183 -6.86 -16.89 11.55
CA ILE A 183 -6.59 -15.90 10.50
C ILE A 183 -7.28 -16.35 9.21
N HIS A 184 -8.00 -15.43 8.57
CA HIS A 184 -8.57 -15.58 7.23
C HIS A 184 -7.85 -14.66 6.25
N TRP A 185 -7.47 -15.19 5.08
CA TRP A 185 -6.90 -14.39 3.98
C TRP A 185 -8.03 -13.82 3.12
N VAL A 186 -7.96 -12.52 2.83
CA VAL A 186 -8.96 -11.82 2.02
C VAL A 186 -8.28 -11.27 0.77
N ASP A 187 -8.58 -11.86 -0.39
CA ASP A 187 -8.06 -11.38 -1.67
C ASP A 187 -8.88 -10.19 -2.17
N MET A 188 -8.27 -9.00 -2.11
CA MET A 188 -8.87 -7.75 -2.58
C MET A 188 -8.60 -7.48 -4.07
N ASP A 189 -7.61 -8.14 -4.67
CA ASP A 189 -7.04 -7.70 -5.95
C ASP A 189 -8.05 -7.76 -7.10
N TRP A 190 -8.91 -8.77 -7.09
CA TRP A 190 -9.90 -9.00 -8.13
C TRP A 190 -10.94 -7.87 -8.21
N ARG A 191 -11.25 -7.21 -7.08
CA ARG A 191 -12.17 -6.06 -7.03
C ARG A 191 -11.64 -4.85 -7.82
N TYR A 192 -10.35 -4.83 -8.10
CA TYR A 192 -9.68 -3.73 -8.81
C TYR A 192 -9.45 -4.00 -10.29
N MET A 193 -9.90 -5.12 -10.86
CA MET A 193 -9.55 -5.53 -12.23
C MET A 193 -9.82 -4.44 -13.29
N ASP A 194 -10.92 -3.69 -13.14
CA ASP A 194 -11.28 -2.58 -14.02
C ASP A 194 -11.15 -1.20 -13.34
N HIS A 195 -10.34 -1.09 -12.28
CA HIS A 195 -10.16 0.15 -11.51
C HIS A 195 -8.69 0.52 -11.24
N ARG A 196 -7.76 -0.13 -11.95
CA ARG A 196 -6.31 0.15 -11.91
C ARG A 196 -5.93 1.36 -12.76
N PHE A 197 -4.65 1.74 -12.73
CA PHE A 197 -4.08 2.63 -13.73
C PHE A 197 -3.96 1.92 -15.08
N CYS A 198 -3.88 2.67 -16.18
CA CYS A 198 -3.60 2.15 -17.54
C CYS A 198 -4.67 1.24 -18.16
N ARG A 199 -5.92 1.36 -17.71
CA ARG A 199 -7.08 0.63 -18.26
C ARG A 199 -7.44 1.10 -19.67
N ASP A 200 -8.08 0.24 -20.45
CA ASP A 200 -8.49 0.57 -21.82
C ASP A 200 -9.27 1.89 -21.91
N GLY A 201 -8.91 2.74 -22.87
CA GLY A 201 -9.56 4.04 -23.08
C GLY A 201 -9.15 5.18 -22.13
N VAL A 202 -8.37 4.93 -21.07
CA VAL A 202 -7.89 5.97 -20.14
C VAL A 202 -6.54 6.55 -20.58
N LYS A 203 -6.48 7.87 -20.77
CA LYS A 203 -5.24 8.59 -21.12
C LYS A 203 -4.48 9.03 -19.87
N GLU A 204 -3.43 8.30 -19.53
CA GLU A 204 -2.60 8.56 -18.35
C GLU A 204 -1.51 9.63 -18.60
N PRO A 205 -1.03 10.35 -17.55
CA PRO A 205 -1.54 10.31 -16.18
C PRO A 205 -2.88 11.07 -16.06
N ASN A 206 -3.92 10.39 -15.55
CA ASN A 206 -5.21 11.00 -15.25
C ASN A 206 -5.48 10.95 -13.75
N ARG A 207 -5.27 12.08 -13.06
CA ARG A 207 -5.46 12.17 -11.60
C ARG A 207 -6.95 12.19 -11.21
N ASP A 208 -7.79 12.61 -12.13
CA ASP A 208 -9.20 12.92 -11.91
C ASP A 208 -10.12 11.76 -12.37
N ASP A 209 -9.53 10.65 -12.84
CA ASP A 209 -10.30 9.46 -13.20
C ASP A 209 -10.97 8.85 -11.97
N GLU A 210 -12.28 9.06 -11.84
CA GLU A 210 -13.10 8.52 -10.76
C GLU A 210 -13.14 6.98 -10.78
N GLU A 211 -12.98 6.39 -11.96
CA GLU A 211 -13.01 4.94 -12.17
C GLU A 211 -11.65 4.28 -11.92
N THR A 212 -10.56 5.04 -11.79
CA THR A 212 -9.34 4.53 -11.19
C THR A 212 -9.44 4.70 -9.68
N TRP A 213 -9.64 3.59 -8.97
CA TRP A 213 -9.84 3.55 -7.52
C TRP A 213 -8.55 3.63 -6.72
N ILE A 214 -7.46 4.04 -7.36
CA ILE A 214 -6.16 4.18 -6.74
C ILE A 214 -5.75 5.65 -6.82
N PHE A 215 -5.41 6.24 -5.69
CA PHE A 215 -4.90 7.61 -5.68
C PHE A 215 -3.57 7.69 -6.43
N HIS A 216 -3.48 8.60 -7.39
CA HIS A 216 -2.23 8.93 -8.06
C HIS A 216 -1.29 9.71 -7.12
N ALA A 217 -0.01 9.82 -7.47
CA ALA A 217 0.88 10.78 -6.82
C ALA A 217 0.37 12.23 -6.98
N PRO A 218 0.55 13.09 -5.97
CA PRO A 218 0.19 14.49 -6.05
C PRO A 218 0.88 15.14 -7.26
N ALA A 219 0.28 16.22 -7.77
CA ALA A 219 1.04 17.13 -8.63
C ALA A 219 2.22 17.65 -7.82
N MET A 220 3.45 17.40 -8.29
CA MET A 220 4.63 17.95 -7.62
C MET A 220 4.98 19.28 -8.29
N PRO A 221 5.14 20.37 -7.52
CA PRO A 221 5.57 21.67 -8.05
C PRO A 221 7.06 21.61 -8.40
N LEU A 222 7.37 20.97 -9.52
CA LEU A 222 8.73 20.77 -10.00
C LEU A 222 9.19 22.00 -10.79
N ILE A 223 10.30 22.61 -10.35
CA ILE A 223 10.94 23.71 -11.04
C ILE A 223 11.77 23.16 -12.20
N GLU A 224 11.40 23.49 -13.44
CA GLU A 224 12.01 22.97 -14.67
C GLU A 224 13.54 23.12 -14.69
N SER A 225 14.06 24.25 -14.22
CA SER A 225 15.51 24.52 -14.17
C SER A 225 16.28 23.65 -13.16
N GLN A 226 15.59 23.04 -12.19
CA GLN A 226 16.19 22.19 -11.16
C GLN A 226 15.98 20.69 -11.44
N MET A 227 15.36 20.32 -12.55
CA MET A 227 14.99 18.92 -12.84
C MET A 227 16.15 18.00 -13.19
N GLN A 228 17.35 18.55 -13.33
CA GLN A 228 18.60 17.80 -13.47
C GLN A 228 19.40 17.75 -12.16
N ASN A 229 18.95 18.44 -11.11
CA ASN A 229 19.63 18.51 -9.82
C ASN A 229 19.14 17.37 -8.92
N GLU A 230 19.99 16.36 -8.74
CA GLU A 230 19.70 15.19 -7.92
C GLU A 230 19.39 15.55 -6.46
N THR A 231 20.09 16.52 -5.88
CA THR A 231 19.82 17.00 -4.52
C THR A 231 18.44 17.64 -4.42
N TYR A 232 18.05 18.44 -5.41
CA TYR A 232 16.70 19.03 -5.46
C TYR A 232 15.62 17.95 -5.53
N LEU A 233 15.79 16.96 -6.42
CA LEU A 233 14.79 15.92 -6.59
C LEU A 233 14.68 14.99 -5.37
N ASN A 234 15.80 14.69 -4.71
CA ASN A 234 15.78 13.97 -3.44
C ASN A 234 15.08 14.79 -2.35
N LEU A 235 15.34 16.10 -2.25
CA LEU A 235 14.65 16.99 -1.31
C LEU A 235 13.14 17.08 -1.60
N ILE A 236 12.73 17.16 -2.86
CA ILE A 236 11.31 17.13 -3.25
C ILE A 236 10.69 15.78 -2.90
N ALA A 237 11.38 14.66 -3.14
CA ALA A 237 10.92 13.32 -2.79
C ALA A 237 10.84 13.05 -1.27
N GLU A 238 11.60 13.81 -0.47
CA GLU A 238 11.53 13.83 0.99
C GLU A 238 10.41 14.76 1.50
N ARG A 239 10.20 15.91 0.84
CA ARG A 239 9.24 16.95 1.25
C ARG A 239 7.81 16.72 0.77
N TYR A 240 7.66 16.08 -0.38
CA TYR A 240 6.41 15.51 -0.89
C TYR A 240 6.59 14.01 -0.90
N PRO A 241 6.63 13.37 0.30
CA PRO A 241 6.77 11.95 0.29
C PRO A 241 5.54 11.39 -0.42
N ILE A 242 5.76 10.37 -1.24
CA ILE A 242 4.72 9.42 -1.62
C ILE A 242 4.30 8.75 -0.30
N THR A 243 3.45 9.45 0.45
CA THR A 243 3.09 9.10 1.82
C THR A 243 1.89 8.19 1.83
N TRP A 244 1.92 7.25 2.76
CA TRP A 244 0.80 6.37 3.05
C TRP A 244 -0.10 6.91 4.17
N GLN A 245 -0.52 8.19 4.13
CA GLN A 245 -1.37 8.77 5.19
C GLN A 245 -2.87 8.46 4.97
N PRO A 246 -3.57 7.81 5.92
CA PRO A 246 -5.03 7.83 5.95
C PRO A 246 -5.53 9.19 6.46
N GLY A 247 -6.17 9.96 5.60
CA GLY A 247 -6.95 11.14 6.03
C GLY A 247 -8.15 10.72 6.88
N ARG A 248 -8.49 11.53 7.88
CA ARG A 248 -9.69 11.35 8.70
C ARG A 248 -10.96 11.56 7.86
N PRO A 249 -12.14 11.08 8.32
CA PRO A 249 -13.42 11.21 7.61
C PRO A 249 -13.84 12.65 7.28
N ASP A 250 -13.22 13.65 7.90
CA ASP A 250 -13.51 15.08 7.80
C ASP A 250 -12.49 15.88 6.96
N GLU A 251 -11.51 15.23 6.31
CA GLU A 251 -10.56 15.93 5.43
C GLU A 251 -10.94 15.80 3.95
N PRO A 252 -11.16 16.92 3.23
CA PRO A 252 -11.46 16.87 1.80
C PRO A 252 -10.23 16.37 1.04
N GLY A 253 -10.45 15.29 0.29
CA GLY A 253 -9.54 14.90 -0.78
C GLY A 253 -9.42 16.04 -1.78
N TYR A 254 -8.18 16.28 -2.21
CA TYR A 254 -7.79 16.93 -3.46
C TYR A 254 -8.44 18.29 -3.78
N ASN A 255 -7.64 19.36 -3.73
CA ASN A 255 -8.00 20.62 -4.37
C ASN A 255 -7.17 20.78 -5.65
N ASP A 256 -7.77 20.51 -6.81
CA ASP A 256 -7.15 20.75 -8.13
C ASP A 256 -7.00 22.24 -8.50
N ALA A 257 -7.59 23.13 -7.70
CA ALA A 257 -7.56 24.55 -7.93
C ALA A 257 -6.95 25.23 -6.70
N GLY A 258 -5.63 25.35 -6.65
CA GLY A 258 -4.94 26.19 -5.67
C GLY A 258 -5.53 27.60 -5.65
N VAL A 259 -6.44 27.86 -4.71
CA VAL A 259 -6.89 29.20 -4.35
C VAL A 259 -6.13 29.56 -3.09
N ALA A 260 -5.33 30.62 -3.19
CA ALA A 260 -4.48 31.11 -2.13
C ALA A 260 -5.28 31.38 -0.84
N ASP A 261 -4.68 30.96 0.28
CA ASP A 261 -5.20 31.21 1.62
C ASP A 261 -5.14 32.73 1.90
N PRO A 262 -6.25 33.40 2.26
CA PRO A 262 -6.23 34.84 2.52
C PRO A 262 -5.36 35.27 3.71
N ASP A 263 -4.89 34.32 4.54
CA ASP A 263 -3.91 34.57 5.59
C ASP A 263 -2.43 34.35 5.15
N GLU A 264 -2.17 34.12 3.85
CA GLU A 264 -0.82 34.03 3.30
C GLU A 264 -0.06 35.35 3.39
N ARG A 265 1.18 35.28 3.90
CA ARG A 265 2.10 36.42 3.93
C ARG A 265 2.54 36.79 2.50
N PRO A 266 2.85 38.07 2.21
CA PRO A 266 3.29 38.51 0.89
C PRO A 266 4.57 37.80 0.43
N PHE A 267 4.59 37.41 -0.85
CA PHE A 267 5.70 36.76 -1.54
C PHE A 267 7.09 37.37 -1.24
N ASP A 268 8.00 36.55 -0.71
CA ASP A 268 9.43 36.88 -0.59
C ASP A 268 10.24 36.19 -1.71
N PRO A 269 10.79 36.94 -2.69
CA PRO A 269 11.59 36.37 -3.77
C PRO A 269 12.92 35.74 -3.32
N ASN A 270 13.31 35.89 -2.05
CA ASN A 270 14.50 35.27 -1.46
C ASN A 270 14.17 34.01 -0.64
N ASP A 271 12.90 33.69 -0.45
CA ASP A 271 12.43 32.49 0.23
C ASP A 271 11.60 31.60 -0.73
N PRO A 272 12.27 30.82 -1.61
CA PRO A 272 11.59 29.94 -2.55
C PRO A 272 10.80 28.79 -1.87
N ILE A 273 10.83 28.71 -0.53
CA ILE A 273 10.20 27.67 0.28
C ILE A 273 8.76 28.07 0.68
N GLN A 274 8.40 29.35 0.62
CA GLN A 274 7.08 29.85 1.06
C GLN A 274 5.91 29.40 0.18
N VAL A 275 6.14 29.07 -1.09
CA VAL A 275 5.08 28.72 -2.05
C VAL A 275 4.48 27.31 -1.84
N LEU A 276 5.00 26.52 -0.89
CA LEU A 276 4.95 25.05 -1.00
C LEU A 276 4.25 24.31 0.15
N ALA A 277 3.57 25.01 1.06
CA ALA A 277 3.07 24.43 2.31
C ALA A 277 1.54 24.21 2.41
N SER A 278 0.75 24.59 1.39
CA SER A 278 -0.73 24.51 1.48
C SER A 278 -1.37 23.30 0.77
N GLU A 279 -0.61 22.49 0.04
CA GLU A 279 -1.14 21.29 -0.61
C GLU A 279 -1.10 20.06 0.31
N LYS A 280 -2.29 19.69 0.77
CA LYS A 280 -2.60 18.56 1.64
C LYS A 280 -2.16 17.23 1.02
N THR A 281 -1.55 16.39 1.85
CA THR A 281 -1.12 15.01 1.65
C THR A 281 -2.04 14.17 0.75
N VAL A 282 -1.49 13.57 -0.32
CA VAL A 282 -2.22 12.64 -1.21
C VAL A 282 -1.85 11.19 -0.88
N ARG A 283 -2.87 10.34 -0.74
CA ARG A 283 -2.78 8.92 -0.38
C ARG A 283 -2.24 8.05 -1.52
N THR A 284 -1.06 8.38 -2.03
CA THR A 284 -0.54 7.78 -3.28
C THR A 284 -0.56 6.25 -3.19
N PHE A 285 -1.10 5.59 -4.22
CA PHE A 285 -1.23 4.13 -4.32
C PHE A 285 -2.12 3.49 -3.24
N HIS A 286 -3.05 4.26 -2.65
CA HIS A 286 -4.11 3.74 -1.78
C HIS A 286 -5.46 3.68 -2.49
N PRO A 287 -6.37 2.86 -1.96
CA PRO A 287 -7.79 2.92 -2.31
C PRO A 287 -8.37 4.34 -2.18
N LYS A 288 -9.02 4.81 -3.24
CA LYS A 288 -10.01 5.90 -3.20
C LYS A 288 -11.25 5.45 -2.42
N PRO A 289 -12.15 6.37 -2.01
CA PRO A 289 -13.36 5.98 -1.28
C PRO A 289 -14.17 4.85 -1.93
N ALA A 290 -14.27 4.81 -3.27
CA ALA A 290 -14.92 3.73 -4.00
C ALA A 290 -14.20 2.37 -3.84
N GLY A 291 -12.87 2.35 -4.00
CA GLY A 291 -12.06 1.15 -3.75
C GLY A 291 -12.14 0.68 -2.31
N PHE A 292 -12.09 1.60 -1.35
CA PHE A 292 -12.24 1.27 0.08
C PHE A 292 -13.64 0.70 0.39
N ALA A 293 -14.69 1.22 -0.24
CA ALA A 293 -16.03 0.65 -0.12
C ALA A 293 -16.09 -0.77 -0.70
N ALA A 294 -15.45 -1.02 -1.85
CA ALA A 294 -15.36 -2.36 -2.43
C ALA A 294 -14.60 -3.35 -1.53
N GLU A 295 -13.51 -2.92 -0.91
CA GLU A 295 -12.75 -3.71 0.09
C GLU A 295 -13.59 -4.00 1.33
N ALA A 296 -14.35 -3.02 1.81
CA ALA A 296 -15.26 -3.22 2.95
C ALA A 296 -16.36 -4.24 2.64
N GLU A 297 -16.90 -4.24 1.42
CA GLU A 297 -17.88 -5.26 0.99
C GLU A 297 -17.23 -6.65 0.85
N GLU A 298 -15.98 -6.75 0.41
CA GLU A 298 -15.25 -8.02 0.37
C GLU A 298 -14.96 -8.56 1.78
N LEU A 299 -14.54 -7.69 2.70
CA LEU A 299 -14.40 -8.06 4.11
C LEU A 299 -15.71 -8.57 4.70
N LYS A 300 -16.84 -7.90 4.41
CA LYS A 300 -18.16 -8.36 4.86
C LYS A 300 -18.51 -9.70 4.26
N ALA A 301 -18.22 -9.93 2.98
CA ALA A 301 -18.46 -11.22 2.33
C ALA A 301 -17.63 -12.34 2.96
N ALA A 302 -16.41 -12.05 3.42
CA ALA A 302 -15.58 -13.02 4.13
C ALA A 302 -16.05 -13.34 5.57
N LEU A 303 -16.98 -12.55 6.13
CA LEU A 303 -17.55 -12.79 7.47
C LEU A 303 -18.75 -13.77 7.45
N TYR A 304 -19.33 -14.08 6.28
CA TYR A 304 -20.58 -14.84 6.14
C TYR A 304 -20.45 -16.01 5.16
#